data_AF-A0A0L8I610-F1
#
_entry.id   AF-A0A0L8I610-F1
#
_cell.length_a   1.000
_cell.length_b   1.000
_cell.length_c   1.000
_cell.angle_alpha   90.00
_cell.angle_beta   90.00
_cell.angle_gamma   90.00
#
_symmetry.space_group_name_H-M   'P 1'
#
loop_
_entity.id
_entity.type
_entity.pdbx_description
1 polymer ?
#
loop_
_entity_poly.entity_id
_entity_poly.type
_entity_poly.pdbx_seq_one_letter_code
_entity_poly.pdbx_strand_id
1 'polypeptide(L)'
;QIGFTEYADRFEDCRVDGDLLLVISEYDLQDSIKMTPSITRKRFIRELKQLKTTADYSSCDNTRLNDWLREISEEFSLYTYQMLHCGIDKTVLPTVSEDELERECCITNSIHRRKIMDHIKMLTMPNSQFTTIEEDPSDIRRVQKKIDVFISYRRSNGSQLASLLKVHLQLRGFSVFLDIERLRAGKFDVGLLKSVQKARNFILVLTPQALDRCIGDNERKDWVHREIAAALEHKCNIIPLMDNFDWPPCEKLPEDIRSVTCFNGVRWIHDYQDACVDKIERFLRGDVNVKRGQLQSLSNQGSFEDPVMAQFKWSSSSSSENDSPPKNSPS
;
A
#
# COMPACT_ATOMS: atom_id res chain seq x y z
N GLN A 1 42.47 6.26 7.54
CA GLN A 1 41.39 5.36 7.07
C GLN A 1 40.85 5.72 5.69
N ILE A 2 40.70 7.00 5.31
CA ILE A 2 40.14 7.43 4.01
C ILE A 2 41.17 8.01 3.01
N GLY A 3 42.47 7.90 3.29
CA GLY A 3 43.54 8.32 2.36
C GLY A 3 43.84 9.83 2.33
N PHE A 4 43.58 10.55 3.43
CA PHE A 4 43.87 12.00 3.59
C PHE A 4 44.86 12.29 4.74
N THR A 5 45.76 11.36 5.05
CA THR A 5 46.71 11.49 6.18
C THR A 5 47.66 12.68 6.02
N GLU A 6 47.94 13.11 4.79
CA GLU A 6 48.77 14.28 4.48
C GLU A 6 48.19 15.60 5.00
N TYR A 7 46.88 15.63 5.32
CA TYR A 7 46.21 16.81 5.87
C TYR A 7 45.94 16.69 7.38
N ALA A 8 46.28 15.57 8.02
CA ALA A 8 45.93 15.30 9.42
C ALA A 8 46.43 16.40 10.37
N ASP A 9 47.71 16.78 10.27
CA ASP A 9 48.32 17.83 11.08
C ASP A 9 47.59 19.17 10.91
N ARG A 10 47.07 19.47 9.70
CA ARG A 10 46.33 20.71 9.42
C ARG A 10 44.96 20.72 10.11
N PHE A 11 44.27 19.58 10.14
CA PHE A 11 43.01 19.45 10.88
C PHE A 11 43.24 19.58 12.40
N GLU A 12 44.36 19.04 12.90
CA GLU A 12 44.75 19.17 14.32
C GLU A 12 45.14 20.60 14.70
N ASP A 13 45.97 21.26 13.89
CA ASP A 13 46.38 22.67 14.06
C ASP A 13 45.16 23.61 14.10
N CYS A 14 44.18 23.37 13.20
CA CYS A 14 42.93 24.11 13.16
C CYS A 14 41.92 23.67 14.23
N ARG A 15 42.23 22.64 15.04
CA ARG A 15 41.36 22.06 16.07
C ARG A 15 39.97 21.69 15.56
N VAL A 16 39.92 21.09 14.38
CA VAL A 16 38.65 20.65 13.78
C VAL A 16 38.15 19.41 14.53
N ASP A 17 37.05 19.56 15.24
CA ASP A 17 36.32 18.48 15.90
C ASP A 17 35.22 17.90 15.01
N GLY A 18 34.40 16.99 15.56
CA GLY A 18 33.30 16.36 14.81
C GLY A 18 32.25 17.35 14.35
N ASP A 19 31.94 18.36 15.17
CA ASP A 19 30.93 19.36 14.85
C ASP A 19 31.41 20.25 13.71
N LEU A 20 32.64 20.78 13.81
CA LEU A 20 33.25 21.59 12.76
C LEU A 20 33.43 20.80 11.46
N LEU A 21 33.77 19.52 11.54
CA LEU A 21 33.90 18.65 10.37
C LEU A 21 32.57 18.49 9.61
N LEU A 22 31.43 18.46 10.32
CA LEU A 22 30.12 18.30 9.70
C LEU A 22 29.60 19.59 9.04
N VAL A 23 30.12 20.77 9.40
CA VAL A 23 29.80 22.06 8.76
C VAL A 23 30.88 22.62 7.84
N ILE A 24 32.03 21.94 7.71
CA ILE A 24 33.17 22.45 6.92
C ILE A 24 32.80 22.74 5.46
N SER A 25 33.17 23.93 4.98
CA SER A 25 32.92 24.36 3.61
C SER A 25 34.11 24.06 2.68
N GLU A 26 33.88 24.13 1.37
CA GLU A 26 35.00 24.02 0.40
C GLU A 26 36.01 25.16 0.58
N TYR A 27 35.56 26.33 1.04
CA TYR A 27 36.42 27.48 1.32
C TYR A 27 37.36 27.18 2.50
N ASP A 28 36.85 26.63 3.61
CA ASP A 28 37.65 26.28 4.79
C ASP A 28 38.71 25.21 4.44
N LEU A 29 38.33 24.24 3.60
CA LEU A 29 39.27 23.23 3.10
C LEU A 29 40.40 23.87 2.27
N GLN A 30 40.08 24.86 1.45
CA GLN A 30 41.07 25.53 0.62
C GLN A 30 41.96 26.48 1.43
N ASP A 31 41.37 27.31 2.28
CA ASP A 31 42.07 28.40 2.96
C ASP A 31 42.69 27.96 4.29
N SER A 32 41.96 27.27 5.16
CA SER A 32 42.47 26.88 6.48
C SER A 32 43.27 25.57 6.41
N ILE A 33 42.70 24.54 5.80
CA ILE A 33 43.33 23.20 5.70
C ILE A 33 44.39 23.14 4.59
N LYS A 34 44.45 24.16 3.72
CA LYS A 34 45.40 24.25 2.59
C LYS A 34 45.27 23.10 1.59
N MET A 35 44.07 22.57 1.41
CA MET A 35 43.75 21.59 0.38
C MET A 35 43.57 22.30 -0.98
N THR A 36 44.68 22.74 -1.58
CA THR A 36 44.68 23.57 -2.80
C THR A 36 44.15 22.87 -4.06
N PRO A 37 44.39 21.56 -4.31
CA PRO A 37 43.88 20.92 -5.52
C PRO A 37 42.37 20.68 -5.41
N SER A 38 41.60 21.21 -6.36
CA SER A 38 40.14 21.09 -6.38
C SER A 38 39.64 19.65 -6.49
N ILE A 39 40.40 18.77 -7.17
CA ILE A 39 40.07 17.34 -7.26
C ILE A 39 40.23 16.65 -5.91
N THR A 40 41.25 17.01 -5.13
CA THR A 40 41.44 16.46 -3.77
C THR A 40 40.31 16.90 -2.85
N ARG A 41 39.90 18.18 -2.91
CA ARG A 41 38.70 18.66 -2.19
C ARG A 41 37.44 17.92 -2.60
N LYS A 42 37.21 17.71 -3.90
CA LYS A 42 36.05 16.93 -4.38
C LYS A 42 36.05 15.48 -3.87
N ARG A 43 37.22 14.83 -3.81
CA ARG A 43 37.36 13.50 -3.20
C ARG A 43 37.04 13.56 -1.71
N PHE A 44 37.57 14.53 -0.98
CA PHE A 44 37.30 14.69 0.46
C PHE A 44 35.81 14.90 0.73
N ILE A 45 35.17 15.82 0.00
CA ILE A 45 33.72 16.09 0.11
C ILE A 45 32.89 14.84 -0.21
N ARG A 46 33.33 13.98 -1.13
CA ARG A 46 32.66 12.71 -1.40
C ARG A 46 32.72 11.76 -0.21
N GLU A 47 33.89 11.59 0.41
CA GLU A 47 34.03 10.77 1.62
C GLU A 47 33.24 11.39 2.80
N LEU A 48 33.25 12.72 2.93
CA LEU A 48 32.48 13.43 3.94
C LEU A 48 30.97 13.25 3.74
N LYS A 49 30.47 13.24 2.51
CA LYS A 49 29.07 12.91 2.21
C LYS A 49 28.72 11.50 2.67
N GLN A 50 29.59 10.53 2.41
CA GLN A 50 29.39 9.15 2.87
C GLN A 50 29.37 9.06 4.41
N LEU A 51 30.27 9.78 5.08
CA LEU A 51 30.27 9.89 6.54
C LEU A 51 28.94 10.49 7.04
N LYS A 52 28.49 11.61 6.47
CA LYS A 52 27.22 12.26 6.83
C LYS A 52 26.01 11.36 6.62
N THR A 53 26.01 10.53 5.57
CA THR A 53 24.92 9.58 5.31
C THR A 53 24.87 8.44 6.33
N THR A 54 26.03 8.02 6.85
CA THR A 54 26.16 6.84 7.75
C THR A 54 26.30 7.20 9.22
N ALA A 55 26.46 8.49 9.55
CA ALA A 55 26.58 8.97 10.92
C ALA A 55 25.30 8.75 11.73
N ASP A 56 25.49 8.51 13.03
CA ASP A 56 24.41 8.49 14.01
C ASP A 56 24.20 9.90 14.58
N TYR A 57 22.98 10.42 14.45
CA TYR A 57 22.58 11.74 14.95
C TYR A 57 21.73 11.66 16.22
N SER A 58 21.63 10.49 16.86
CA SER A 58 20.78 10.26 18.04
C SER A 58 21.04 11.22 19.21
N SER A 59 22.26 11.78 19.32
CA SER A 59 22.62 12.74 20.38
C SER A 59 22.07 14.15 20.15
N CYS A 60 21.78 14.53 18.90
CA CYS A 60 21.32 15.88 18.53
C CYS A 60 19.95 15.91 17.83
N ASP A 61 19.42 14.76 17.40
CA ASP A 61 18.13 14.62 16.72
C ASP A 61 17.05 14.03 17.64
N ASN A 62 16.51 14.85 18.53
CA ASN A 62 15.43 14.43 19.43
C ASN A 62 14.11 14.15 18.70
N THR A 63 13.94 14.65 17.48
CA THR A 63 12.66 14.61 16.74
C THR A 63 12.62 13.55 15.64
N ARG A 64 13.72 12.80 15.46
CA ARG A 64 13.91 11.81 14.39
C ARG A 64 13.73 12.43 13.00
N LEU A 65 14.33 13.60 12.79
CA LEU A 65 14.45 14.24 11.48
C LEU A 65 15.24 13.37 10.50
N ASN A 66 16.30 12.70 10.96
CA ASN A 66 17.12 11.81 10.14
C ASN A 66 16.31 10.67 9.53
N ASP A 67 15.48 10.02 10.35
CA ASP A 67 14.61 8.93 9.90
C ASP A 67 13.62 9.43 8.84
N TRP A 68 13.04 10.61 9.06
CA TRP A 68 12.13 11.23 8.11
C TRP A 68 12.82 11.57 6.78
N LEU A 69 14.06 12.07 6.80
CA LEU A 69 14.83 12.32 5.58
C LEU A 69 15.13 11.00 4.84
N ARG A 70 15.48 9.93 5.57
CA ARG A 70 15.72 8.59 5.00
C ARG A 70 14.48 7.98 4.36
N GLU A 71 13.29 8.26 4.88
CA GLU A 71 12.03 7.83 4.26
C GLU A 71 11.84 8.42 2.85
N ILE A 72 12.36 9.62 2.59
CA ILE A 72 12.30 10.27 1.26
C ILE A 72 13.35 9.69 0.32
N SER A 73 14.60 9.60 0.79
CA SER A 73 15.72 8.99 0.09
C SER A 73 16.81 8.68 1.10
N GLU A 74 17.43 7.51 1.01
CA GLU A 74 18.52 7.13 1.92
C GLU A 74 19.69 8.13 1.88
N GLU A 75 19.91 8.80 0.75
CA GLU A 75 20.96 9.81 0.59
C GLU A 75 20.67 11.11 1.37
N PHE A 76 19.41 11.38 1.75
CA PHE A 76 19.02 12.65 2.37
C PHE A 76 19.48 12.78 3.82
N SER A 77 19.94 11.70 4.47
CA SER A 77 20.67 11.77 5.73
C SER A 77 21.84 12.75 5.71
N LEU A 78 22.38 13.06 4.50
CA LEU A 78 23.47 14.02 4.35
C LEU A 78 23.09 15.45 4.79
N TYR A 79 21.79 15.78 4.82
CA TYR A 79 21.27 17.09 5.19
C TYR A 79 20.94 17.22 6.69
N THR A 80 20.85 16.10 7.41
CA THR A 80 20.36 16.03 8.80
C THR A 80 21.09 17.00 9.72
N TYR A 81 22.42 16.94 9.76
CA TYR A 81 23.20 17.80 10.66
C TYR A 81 23.02 19.28 10.36
N GLN A 82 23.01 19.65 9.08
CA GLN A 82 22.88 21.06 8.68
C GLN A 82 21.50 21.60 9.04
N MET A 83 20.44 20.82 8.84
CA MET A 83 19.08 21.23 9.20
C MET A 83 18.96 21.40 10.72
N LEU A 84 19.46 20.45 11.51
CA LEU A 84 19.47 20.54 12.98
C LEU A 84 20.31 21.72 13.48
N HIS A 85 21.46 21.97 12.86
CA HIS A 85 22.32 23.11 13.20
C HIS A 85 21.63 24.46 12.95
N CYS A 86 20.80 24.55 11.91
CA CYS A 86 19.94 25.71 11.65
C CYS A 86 18.71 25.79 12.57
N GLY A 87 18.53 24.85 13.51
CA GLY A 87 17.36 24.78 14.38
C GLY A 87 16.11 24.23 13.70
N ILE A 88 16.25 23.62 12.52
CA ILE A 88 15.15 22.95 11.83
C ILE A 88 15.06 21.52 12.31
N ASP A 89 14.06 21.26 13.14
CA ASP A 89 13.67 19.92 13.57
C ASP A 89 12.36 19.48 12.90
N LYS A 90 11.91 18.25 13.16
CA LYS A 90 10.69 17.71 12.55
C LYS A 90 9.42 18.52 12.90
N THR A 91 9.41 19.24 14.01
CA THR A 91 8.27 20.04 14.46
C THR A 91 8.20 21.38 13.74
N VAL A 92 9.35 21.93 13.36
CA VAL A 92 9.48 23.20 12.62
C VAL A 92 9.39 22.98 11.10
N LEU A 93 9.66 21.78 10.58
CA LEU A 93 9.52 21.44 9.15
C LEU A 93 8.28 22.04 8.46
N PRO A 94 7.06 21.99 9.04
CA PRO A 94 5.86 22.61 8.49
C PRO A 94 5.97 24.08 8.08
N THR A 95 6.81 24.86 8.77
CA THR A 95 6.94 26.30 8.57
C THR A 95 8.10 26.68 7.66
N VAL A 96 8.92 25.70 7.26
CA VAL A 96 10.13 25.92 6.46
C VAL A 96 9.79 26.24 5.01
N SER A 97 10.45 27.26 4.48
CA SER A 97 10.37 27.70 3.09
C SER A 97 11.48 27.10 2.23
N GLU A 98 11.28 27.10 0.90
CA GLU A 98 12.31 26.64 -0.04
C GLU A 98 13.58 27.52 0.02
N ASP A 99 13.41 28.82 0.29
CA ASP A 99 14.51 29.78 0.46
C ASP A 99 15.39 29.44 1.68
N GLU A 100 14.79 29.05 2.81
CA GLU A 100 15.52 28.63 4.02
C GLU A 100 16.29 27.32 3.78
N LEU A 101 15.70 26.36 3.06
CA LEU A 101 16.40 25.13 2.68
C LEU A 101 17.62 25.41 1.78
N GLU A 102 17.53 26.40 0.90
CA GLU A 102 18.64 26.76 0.02
C GLU A 102 19.74 27.54 0.75
N ARG A 103 19.39 28.60 1.47
CA ARG A 103 20.36 29.54 2.06
C ARG A 103 20.90 29.07 3.39
N GLU A 104 20.03 28.62 4.29
CA GLU A 104 20.43 28.24 5.66
C GLU A 104 20.90 26.78 5.67
N CYS A 105 20.13 25.87 5.08
CA CYS A 105 20.47 24.45 5.07
C CYS A 105 21.43 24.05 3.94
N CYS A 106 21.86 24.99 3.10
CA CYS A 106 22.80 24.76 1.99
C CYS A 106 22.41 23.60 1.06
N ILE A 107 21.11 23.32 0.91
CA ILE A 107 20.62 22.27 0.02
C ILE A 107 20.59 22.82 -1.40
N THR A 108 21.73 22.95 -2.06
CA THR A 108 21.85 23.61 -3.38
C THR A 108 21.19 22.83 -4.54
N ASN A 109 20.96 21.52 -4.37
CA ASN A 109 20.28 20.72 -5.37
C ASN A 109 18.76 20.98 -5.35
N SER A 110 18.26 21.65 -6.39
CA SER A 110 16.84 22.01 -6.53
C SER A 110 15.91 20.79 -6.59
N ILE A 111 16.38 19.63 -7.09
CA ILE A 111 15.60 18.38 -7.07
C ILE A 111 15.43 17.87 -5.65
N HIS A 112 16.48 17.98 -4.82
CA HIS A 112 16.44 17.54 -3.43
C HIS A 112 15.52 18.45 -2.62
N ARG A 113 15.68 19.78 -2.75
CA ARG A 113 14.77 20.76 -2.14
C ARG A 113 13.32 20.48 -2.51
N ARG A 114 13.03 20.25 -3.79
CA ARG A 114 11.66 19.95 -4.25
C ARG A 114 11.08 18.70 -3.59
N LYS A 115 11.83 17.60 -3.54
CA LYS A 115 11.40 16.37 -2.87
C LYS A 115 11.13 16.60 -1.38
N ILE A 116 12.01 17.33 -0.69
CA ILE A 116 11.84 17.66 0.73
C ILE A 116 10.59 18.52 0.91
N MET A 117 10.42 19.59 0.12
CA MET A 117 9.25 20.47 0.18
C MET A 117 7.94 19.75 -0.11
N ASP A 118 7.92 18.81 -1.05
CA ASP A 118 6.74 18.00 -1.35
C ASP A 118 6.34 17.12 -0.16
N HIS A 119 7.32 16.52 0.53
CA HIS A 119 7.06 15.75 1.75
C HIS A 119 6.66 16.64 2.94
N ILE A 120 7.22 17.84 3.08
CA ILE A 120 6.78 18.83 4.10
C ILE A 120 5.31 19.18 3.87
N LYS A 121 4.92 19.48 2.62
CA LYS A 121 3.51 19.71 2.28
C LYS A 121 2.63 18.54 2.66
N MET A 122 3.10 17.30 2.48
CA MET A 122 2.35 16.12 2.94
C MET A 122 2.18 16.05 4.45
N LEU A 123 3.11 16.58 5.26
CA LEU A 123 3.01 16.65 6.71
C LEU A 123 2.06 17.75 7.20
N THR A 124 2.00 18.88 6.49
CA THR A 124 1.17 20.04 6.86
C THR A 124 -0.26 19.95 6.36
N MET A 125 -0.51 19.08 5.40
CA MET A 125 -1.87 18.72 5.02
C MET A 125 -2.56 18.09 6.22
N PRO A 126 -3.67 18.68 6.74
CA PRO A 126 -4.44 18.01 7.76
C PRO A 126 -4.86 16.65 7.22
N ASN A 127 -4.75 15.60 8.05
CA ASN A 127 -5.21 14.22 7.79
C ASN A 127 -6.71 14.09 7.44
N SER A 128 -7.37 15.20 7.08
CA SER A 128 -8.76 15.34 6.72
C SER A 128 -8.99 15.88 5.29
N GLN A 129 -7.97 15.96 4.42
CA GLN A 129 -8.14 16.34 3.00
C GLN A 129 -7.80 15.17 2.06
N PHE A 130 -8.67 14.17 2.02
CA PHE A 130 -9.01 13.57 0.74
C PHE A 130 -10.00 14.51 0.05
N THR A 131 -9.77 14.76 -1.24
CA THR A 131 -10.59 15.51 -2.20
C THR A 131 -10.75 17.02 -1.99
N THR A 132 -9.91 17.80 -2.67
CA THR A 132 -10.36 18.90 -3.53
C THR A 132 -9.44 18.93 -4.75
N ILE A 133 -10.05 18.74 -5.90
CA ILE A 133 -9.43 19.02 -7.20
C ILE A 133 -9.69 20.52 -7.41
N GLU A 134 -8.64 21.32 -7.37
CA GLU A 134 -8.54 22.52 -8.20
C GLU A 134 -7.50 22.22 -9.27
N GLU A 135 -7.92 22.43 -10.51
CA GLU A 135 -7.24 22.04 -11.73
C GLU A 135 -6.16 23.08 -12.08
N ASP A 136 -4.89 22.69 -12.06
CA ASP A 136 -3.86 23.31 -12.90
C ASP A 136 -3.35 22.23 -13.89
N PRO A 137 -3.57 22.39 -15.21
CA PRO A 137 -3.22 21.40 -16.22
C PRO A 137 -1.71 21.21 -16.49
N SER A 138 -0.81 21.93 -15.81
CA SER A 138 0.61 21.96 -16.18
C SER A 138 1.55 21.00 -15.43
N ASP A 139 1.11 20.34 -14.34
CA ASP A 139 1.97 19.47 -13.51
C ASP A 139 1.93 17.99 -13.93
N ILE A 140 2.55 17.70 -15.08
CA ILE A 140 2.87 16.34 -15.53
C ILE A 140 4.02 15.79 -14.65
N ARG A 141 3.69 15.27 -13.45
CA ARG A 141 4.44 14.23 -12.68
C ARG A 141 4.06 14.12 -11.18
N ARG A 142 2.85 14.51 -10.77
CA ARG A 142 2.36 14.10 -9.44
C ARG A 142 2.17 12.58 -9.45
N VAL A 143 2.91 11.88 -8.58
CA VAL A 143 2.63 10.50 -8.21
C VAL A 143 1.16 10.46 -7.79
N GLN A 144 0.28 10.05 -8.70
CA GLN A 144 -1.10 9.76 -8.37
C GLN A 144 -1.04 8.72 -7.28
N LYS A 145 -1.30 9.13 -6.02
CA LYS A 145 -1.32 8.22 -4.87
C LYS A 145 -2.25 7.08 -5.24
N LYS A 146 -1.65 5.94 -5.57
CA LYS A 146 -2.37 4.76 -6.05
C LYS A 146 -3.18 4.26 -4.86
N ILE A 147 -4.50 4.24 -5.00
CA ILE A 147 -5.36 3.63 -3.99
C ILE A 147 -5.12 2.13 -4.12
N ASP A 148 -4.66 1.48 -3.06
CA ASP A 148 -4.41 0.05 -3.11
C ASP A 148 -5.71 -0.73 -2.91
N VAL A 149 -6.56 -0.24 -2.01
CA VAL A 149 -7.78 -0.92 -1.60
C VAL A 149 -8.92 0.09 -1.49
N PHE A 150 -10.03 -0.18 -2.17
CA PHE A 150 -11.31 0.47 -1.92
C PHE A 150 -12.20 -0.49 -1.11
N ILE A 151 -12.78 -0.03 -0.01
CA ILE A 151 -13.71 -0.83 0.81
C ILE A 151 -15.14 -0.31 0.59
N SER A 152 -15.96 -1.14 -0.04
CA SER A 152 -17.41 -0.96 -0.13
C SER A 152 -18.09 -1.73 1.00
N TYR A 153 -19.06 -1.11 1.66
CA TYR A 153 -19.76 -1.71 2.80
C TYR A 153 -21.16 -1.13 2.96
N ARG A 154 -22.01 -1.90 3.64
CA ARG A 154 -23.34 -1.43 3.99
C ARG A 154 -23.32 -0.58 5.24
N ARG A 155 -23.71 0.69 5.15
CA ARG A 155 -23.62 1.63 6.30
C ARG A 155 -24.44 1.24 7.53
N SER A 156 -25.59 0.58 7.34
CA SER A 156 -26.49 0.23 8.44
C SER A 156 -25.88 -0.74 9.45
N ASN A 157 -24.94 -1.60 9.04
CA ASN A 157 -24.38 -2.64 9.89
C ASN A 157 -22.93 -3.05 9.59
N GLY A 158 -22.34 -2.64 8.47
CA GLY A 158 -20.97 -2.97 8.07
C GLY A 158 -19.90 -1.95 8.47
N SER A 159 -20.29 -0.81 9.06
CA SER A 159 -19.37 0.31 9.36
C SER A 159 -18.25 -0.06 10.34
N GLN A 160 -18.56 -0.89 11.35
CA GLN A 160 -17.59 -1.35 12.34
C GLN A 160 -16.54 -2.26 11.71
N LEU A 161 -16.97 -3.30 10.98
CA LEU A 161 -16.07 -4.23 10.31
C LEU A 161 -15.22 -3.54 9.24
N ALA A 162 -15.81 -2.63 8.47
CA ALA A 162 -15.09 -1.88 7.45
C ALA A 162 -14.02 -0.95 8.05
N SER A 163 -14.32 -0.29 9.19
CA SER A 163 -13.36 0.53 9.92
C SER A 163 -12.23 -0.31 10.53
N LEU A 164 -12.56 -1.45 11.13
CA LEU A 164 -11.58 -2.39 11.68
C LEU A 164 -10.62 -2.88 10.58
N LEU A 165 -11.18 -3.32 9.46
CA LEU A 165 -10.39 -3.78 8.31
C LEU A 165 -9.47 -2.68 7.78
N LYS A 166 -9.98 -1.45 7.67
CA LYS A 166 -9.17 -0.30 7.27
C LYS A 166 -7.95 -0.13 8.17
N VAL A 167 -8.12 -0.13 9.49
CA VAL A 167 -7.02 0.02 10.44
C VAL A 167 -6.00 -1.10 10.26
N HIS A 168 -6.44 -2.37 10.21
CA HIS A 168 -5.53 -3.50 10.06
C HIS A 168 -4.75 -3.51 8.74
N LEU A 169 -5.36 -3.08 7.64
CA LEU A 169 -4.69 -2.98 6.34
C LEU A 169 -3.73 -1.79 6.29
N GLN A 170 -4.09 -0.66 6.91
CA GLN A 170 -3.19 0.50 7.02
C GLN A 170 -1.95 0.19 7.86
N LEU A 171 -2.09 -0.55 8.96
CA LEU A 171 -0.96 -1.03 9.76
C LEU A 171 -0.02 -1.94 8.96
N ARG A 172 -0.53 -2.63 7.93
CA ARG A 172 0.24 -3.45 6.98
C ARG A 172 0.77 -2.66 5.77
N GLY A 173 0.62 -1.33 5.78
CA GLY A 173 1.16 -0.44 4.76
C GLY A 173 0.29 -0.23 3.51
N PHE A 174 -0.96 -0.71 3.50
CA PHE A 174 -1.86 -0.48 2.36
C PHE A 174 -2.52 0.90 2.40
N SER A 175 -2.61 1.55 1.23
CA SER A 175 -3.44 2.75 1.04
C SER A 175 -4.91 2.35 0.88
N VAL A 176 -5.71 2.55 1.92
CA VAL A 176 -7.12 2.13 1.99
C VAL A 176 -8.08 3.32 1.92
N PHE A 177 -9.00 3.27 0.97
CA PHE A 177 -10.12 4.20 0.86
C PHE A 177 -11.39 3.57 1.43
N LEU A 178 -12.05 4.28 2.34
CA LEU A 178 -13.32 3.88 2.98
C LEU A 178 -14.26 5.08 2.91
N ASP A 179 -15.42 4.90 2.28
CA ASP A 179 -16.41 5.97 2.17
C ASP A 179 -17.08 6.22 3.54
N ILE A 180 -16.74 7.35 4.19
CA ILE A 180 -17.37 7.79 5.44
C ILE A 180 -18.09 9.12 5.21
N GLU A 181 -19.41 9.06 5.33
CA GLU A 181 -20.47 10.07 5.55
C GLU A 181 -20.38 11.57 5.16
N ARG A 182 -19.25 12.15 4.73
CA ARG A 182 -19.16 13.59 4.42
C ARG A 182 -19.70 14.00 3.05
N LEU A 183 -20.19 13.06 2.25
CA LEU A 183 -20.51 13.27 0.83
C LEU A 183 -22.00 13.54 0.53
N ARG A 184 -22.83 13.84 1.55
CA ARG A 184 -24.27 14.08 1.39
C ARG A 184 -24.65 15.45 0.80
N ALA A 185 -23.71 16.35 0.51
CA ALA A 185 -24.00 17.70 0.01
C ALA A 185 -23.48 17.93 -1.43
N GLY A 186 -24.28 17.58 -2.44
CA GLY A 186 -24.25 18.16 -3.80
C GLY A 186 -23.16 17.67 -4.78
N LYS A 187 -23.60 17.17 -5.95
CA LYS A 187 -22.80 16.85 -7.17
C LYS A 187 -21.54 15.97 -6.93
N PHE A 188 -21.71 14.76 -6.37
CA PHE A 188 -20.58 13.87 -6.02
C PHE A 188 -20.45 12.59 -6.86
N ASP A 189 -21.40 12.29 -7.75
CA ASP A 189 -21.46 11.02 -8.49
C ASP A 189 -20.16 10.62 -9.20
N VAL A 190 -19.38 11.61 -9.63
CA VAL A 190 -18.14 11.42 -10.39
C VAL A 190 -16.93 11.13 -9.49
N GLY A 191 -16.88 11.65 -8.25
CA GLY A 191 -15.70 11.55 -7.38
C GLY A 191 -15.52 10.16 -6.76
N LEU A 192 -16.63 9.54 -6.33
CA LEU A 192 -16.61 8.21 -5.72
C LEU A 192 -16.24 7.13 -6.75
N LEU A 193 -16.88 7.14 -7.91
CA LEU A 193 -16.61 6.19 -9.00
C LEU A 193 -15.18 6.33 -9.54
N LYS A 194 -14.65 7.55 -9.62
CA LYS A 194 -13.23 7.79 -9.94
C LYS A 194 -12.28 7.17 -8.90
N SER A 195 -12.69 7.04 -7.64
CA SER A 195 -11.87 6.43 -6.59
C SER A 195 -11.85 4.91 -6.72
N VAL A 196 -12.98 4.29 -7.10
CA VAL A 196 -13.05 2.86 -7.46
C VAL A 196 -12.16 2.58 -8.68
N GLN A 197 -12.23 3.40 -9.72
CA GLN A 197 -11.39 3.30 -10.92
C GLN A 197 -9.88 3.35 -10.62
N LYS A 198 -9.49 4.13 -9.62
CA LYS A 198 -8.08 4.26 -9.22
C LYS A 198 -7.60 3.12 -8.31
N ALA A 199 -8.52 2.34 -7.75
CA ALA A 199 -8.19 1.28 -6.82
C ALA A 199 -7.78 -0.01 -7.55
N ARG A 200 -6.68 -0.62 -7.10
CA ARG A 200 -6.26 -1.95 -7.61
C ARG A 200 -7.17 -3.06 -7.12
N ASN A 201 -7.52 -2.99 -5.83
CA ASN A 201 -8.32 -3.99 -5.16
C ASN A 201 -9.61 -3.37 -4.62
N PHE A 202 -10.68 -4.15 -4.65
CA PHE A 202 -11.99 -3.76 -4.18
C PHE A 202 -12.47 -4.79 -3.16
N ILE A 203 -12.55 -4.41 -1.90
CA ILE A 203 -13.10 -5.29 -0.86
C ILE A 203 -14.57 -4.95 -0.68
N LEU A 204 -15.41 -5.96 -0.80
CA LEU A 204 -16.85 -5.85 -0.58
C LEU A 204 -17.21 -6.48 0.76
N VAL A 205 -17.54 -5.66 1.75
CA VAL A 205 -17.97 -6.12 3.08
C VAL A 205 -19.44 -6.52 3.03
N LEU A 206 -19.67 -7.82 3.18
CA LEU A 206 -20.97 -8.48 3.12
C LEU A 206 -21.39 -8.89 4.54
N THR A 207 -22.02 -7.95 5.24
CA THR A 207 -22.78 -8.20 6.48
C THR A 207 -24.20 -8.69 6.16
N PRO A 208 -25.01 -9.15 7.14
CA PRO A 208 -26.39 -9.55 6.87
C PRO A 208 -27.15 -8.43 6.12
N GLN A 209 -27.93 -8.77 5.09
CA GLN A 209 -28.71 -7.80 4.30
C GLN A 209 -27.88 -6.76 3.52
N ALA A 210 -26.57 -6.98 3.32
CA ALA A 210 -25.70 -6.02 2.64
C ALA A 210 -26.17 -5.71 1.20
N LEU A 211 -26.72 -6.69 0.48
CA LEU A 211 -27.15 -6.57 -0.91
C LEU A 211 -28.67 -6.39 -1.08
N ASP A 212 -29.45 -6.29 0.00
CA ASP A 212 -30.92 -6.27 -0.08
C ASP A 212 -31.46 -5.12 -0.92
N ARG A 213 -30.82 -3.94 -0.87
CA ARG A 213 -31.20 -2.78 -1.71
C ARG A 213 -30.65 -2.86 -3.13
N CYS A 214 -29.74 -3.79 -3.42
CA CYS A 214 -29.26 -4.04 -4.78
C CYS A 214 -30.20 -5.00 -5.54
N ILE A 215 -31.01 -5.79 -4.83
CA ILE A 215 -31.98 -6.71 -5.44
C ILE A 215 -33.01 -5.91 -6.25
N GLY A 216 -33.09 -6.18 -7.56
CA GLY A 216 -34.00 -5.51 -8.48
C GLY A 216 -33.68 -4.03 -8.78
N ASP A 217 -32.51 -3.52 -8.36
CA ASP A 217 -32.11 -2.12 -8.56
C ASP A 217 -31.56 -1.85 -9.98
N ASN A 218 -32.37 -2.10 -11.02
CA ASN A 218 -31.95 -1.95 -12.42
C ASN A 218 -31.61 -0.49 -12.81
N GLU A 219 -32.06 0.48 -12.02
CA GLU A 219 -31.80 1.91 -12.23
C GLU A 219 -30.52 2.41 -11.53
N ARG A 220 -29.76 1.50 -10.88
CA ARG A 220 -28.50 1.81 -10.17
C ARG A 220 -28.64 2.92 -9.14
N LYS A 221 -29.70 2.91 -8.34
CA LYS A 221 -29.94 3.92 -7.30
C LYS A 221 -29.12 3.65 -6.05
N ASP A 222 -28.83 2.40 -5.74
CA ASP A 222 -28.04 2.05 -4.55
C ASP A 222 -26.55 2.29 -4.79
N TRP A 223 -25.87 2.87 -3.80
CA TRP A 223 -24.45 3.17 -3.89
C TRP A 223 -23.58 1.90 -3.94
N VAL A 224 -23.93 0.87 -3.17
CA VAL A 224 -23.19 -0.39 -3.16
C VAL A 224 -23.30 -1.06 -4.53
N HIS A 225 -24.49 -0.98 -5.16
CA HIS A 225 -24.66 -1.42 -6.54
C HIS A 225 -23.70 -0.67 -7.47
N ARG A 226 -23.75 0.67 -7.49
CA ARG A 226 -22.90 1.49 -8.37
C ARG A 226 -21.41 1.20 -8.20
N GLU A 227 -20.96 1.00 -6.96
CA GLU A 227 -19.58 0.66 -6.64
C GLU A 227 -19.18 -0.72 -7.17
N ILE A 228 -20.01 -1.74 -6.97
CA ILE A 228 -19.77 -3.10 -7.50
C ILE A 228 -19.72 -3.08 -9.02
N ALA A 229 -20.68 -2.41 -9.67
CA ALA A 229 -20.74 -2.30 -11.12
C ALA A 229 -19.47 -1.63 -11.68
N ALA A 230 -19.00 -0.55 -11.04
CA ALA A 230 -17.75 0.09 -11.42
C ALA A 230 -16.53 -0.82 -11.18
N ALA A 231 -16.45 -1.52 -10.05
CA ALA A 231 -15.34 -2.43 -9.77
C ALA A 231 -15.24 -3.56 -10.82
N LEU A 232 -16.40 -4.07 -11.27
CA LEU A 232 -16.48 -5.07 -12.33
C LEU A 232 -16.07 -4.51 -13.70
N GLU A 233 -16.59 -3.33 -14.07
CA GLU A 233 -16.26 -2.64 -15.32
C GLU A 233 -14.75 -2.38 -15.45
N HIS A 234 -14.12 -1.92 -14.35
CA HIS A 234 -12.68 -1.60 -14.30
C HIS A 234 -11.80 -2.81 -13.97
N LYS A 235 -12.38 -4.02 -13.89
CA LYS A 235 -11.68 -5.28 -13.63
C LYS A 235 -10.80 -5.21 -12.36
N CYS A 236 -11.29 -4.55 -11.31
CA CYS A 236 -10.63 -4.54 -10.01
C CYS A 236 -10.51 -5.97 -9.47
N ASN A 237 -9.51 -6.23 -8.63
CA ASN A 237 -9.45 -7.47 -7.86
C ASN A 237 -10.52 -7.42 -6.74
N ILE A 238 -11.68 -8.02 -6.98
CA ILE A 238 -12.81 -8.02 -6.04
C ILE A 238 -12.63 -9.13 -5.01
N ILE A 239 -12.65 -8.77 -3.73
CA ILE A 239 -12.53 -9.68 -2.59
C ILE A 239 -13.77 -9.53 -1.72
N PRO A 240 -14.75 -10.45 -1.83
CA PRO A 240 -15.89 -10.48 -0.91
C PRO A 240 -15.44 -10.87 0.51
N LEU A 241 -15.79 -10.06 1.51
CA LEU A 241 -15.60 -10.36 2.94
C LEU A 241 -16.96 -10.63 3.58
N MET A 242 -17.25 -11.88 3.90
CA MET A 242 -18.55 -12.32 4.40
C MET A 242 -18.55 -12.41 5.92
N ASP A 243 -19.44 -11.68 6.58
CA ASP A 243 -19.73 -11.75 8.01
C ASP A 243 -21.21 -12.13 8.18
N ASN A 244 -21.47 -13.38 8.56
CA ASN A 244 -22.81 -13.94 8.72
C ASN A 244 -23.76 -13.63 7.54
N PHE A 245 -23.23 -13.68 6.32
CA PHE A 245 -23.93 -13.34 5.09
C PHE A 245 -24.13 -14.56 4.19
N ASP A 246 -25.33 -14.65 3.62
CA ASP A 246 -25.70 -15.63 2.62
C ASP A 246 -25.98 -14.94 1.29
N TRP A 247 -25.47 -15.53 0.20
CA TRP A 247 -25.69 -15.00 -1.14
C TRP A 247 -27.17 -15.11 -1.54
N PRO A 248 -27.80 -14.03 -2.05
CA PRO A 248 -29.09 -14.15 -2.68
C PRO A 248 -28.98 -14.97 -3.98
N PRO A 249 -30.08 -15.58 -4.45
CA PRO A 249 -30.13 -16.18 -5.78
C PRO A 249 -29.65 -15.20 -6.85
N CYS A 250 -28.76 -15.65 -7.72
CA CYS A 250 -28.10 -14.81 -8.71
C CYS A 250 -29.10 -14.06 -9.61
N GLU A 251 -30.24 -14.67 -9.91
CA GLU A 251 -31.30 -14.11 -10.76
C GLU A 251 -31.96 -12.86 -10.15
N LYS A 252 -31.92 -12.72 -8.81
CA LYS A 252 -32.47 -11.55 -8.10
C LYS A 252 -31.56 -10.33 -8.18
N LEU A 253 -30.27 -10.54 -8.47
CA LEU A 253 -29.33 -9.45 -8.68
C LEU A 253 -29.41 -8.96 -10.14
N PRO A 254 -29.32 -7.63 -10.34
CA PRO A 254 -29.14 -7.03 -11.66
C PRO A 254 -27.99 -7.66 -12.45
N GLU A 255 -28.13 -7.73 -13.77
CA GLU A 255 -27.24 -8.46 -14.67
C GLU A 255 -25.79 -7.96 -14.61
N ASP A 256 -25.61 -6.66 -14.41
CA ASP A 256 -24.31 -5.98 -14.37
C ASP A 256 -23.50 -6.24 -13.09
N ILE A 257 -24.14 -6.67 -12.00
CA ILE A 257 -23.46 -7.02 -10.75
C ILE A 257 -23.52 -8.50 -10.38
N ARG A 258 -24.33 -9.30 -11.07
CA ARG A 258 -24.53 -10.74 -10.76
C ARG A 258 -23.24 -11.54 -10.69
N SER A 259 -22.25 -11.19 -11.52
CA SER A 259 -20.94 -11.87 -11.57
C SER A 259 -20.13 -11.75 -10.26
N VAL A 260 -20.48 -10.81 -9.36
CA VAL A 260 -19.84 -10.67 -8.05
C VAL A 260 -19.95 -11.94 -7.19
N THR A 261 -20.99 -12.75 -7.41
CA THR A 261 -21.23 -14.03 -6.73
C THR A 261 -20.18 -15.11 -7.06
N CYS A 262 -19.46 -14.95 -8.17
CA CYS A 262 -18.46 -15.91 -8.64
C CYS A 262 -17.05 -15.66 -8.06
N PHE A 263 -16.85 -14.60 -7.28
CA PHE A 263 -15.54 -14.25 -6.73
C PHE A 263 -15.25 -15.04 -5.45
N ASN A 264 -13.99 -15.41 -5.26
CA ASN A 264 -13.54 -16.11 -4.05
C ASN A 264 -13.58 -15.16 -2.85
N GLY A 265 -14.45 -15.46 -1.89
CA GLY A 265 -14.59 -14.67 -0.67
C GLY A 265 -13.79 -15.20 0.52
N VAL A 266 -13.62 -14.32 1.52
CA VAL A 266 -13.11 -14.65 2.85
C VAL A 266 -14.28 -14.59 3.82
N ARG A 267 -14.46 -15.64 4.64
CA ARG A 267 -15.40 -15.57 5.78
C ARG A 267 -14.69 -14.94 6.97
N TRP A 268 -15.33 -13.95 7.56
CA TRP A 268 -14.89 -13.31 8.79
C TRP A 268 -15.21 -14.20 9.99
N ILE A 269 -14.25 -14.38 10.88
CA ILE A 269 -14.43 -15.11 12.14
C ILE A 269 -13.90 -14.22 13.26
N HIS A 270 -14.77 -13.78 14.17
CA HIS A 270 -14.45 -12.79 15.19
C HIS A 270 -13.32 -13.22 16.13
N ASP A 271 -13.15 -14.52 16.37
CA ASP A 271 -12.08 -15.05 17.23
C ASP A 271 -10.72 -15.13 16.52
N TYR A 272 -10.70 -15.06 15.17
CA TYR A 272 -9.50 -15.25 14.34
C TYR A 272 -9.27 -14.10 13.36
N GLN A 273 -9.41 -12.86 13.86
CA GLN A 273 -9.36 -11.64 13.04
C GLN A 273 -8.05 -11.52 12.25
N ASP A 274 -6.91 -11.72 12.91
CA ASP A 274 -5.60 -11.59 12.27
C ASP A 274 -5.44 -12.60 11.12
N ALA A 275 -5.86 -13.84 11.30
CA ALA A 275 -5.80 -14.86 10.25
C ALA A 275 -6.71 -14.50 9.05
N CYS A 276 -7.88 -13.91 9.31
CA CYS A 276 -8.76 -13.40 8.25
C CYS A 276 -8.08 -12.27 7.48
N VAL A 277 -7.45 -11.32 8.17
CA VAL A 277 -6.74 -10.21 7.51
C VAL A 277 -5.52 -10.69 6.74
N ASP A 278 -4.74 -11.62 7.28
CA ASP A 278 -3.59 -12.22 6.57
C ASP A 278 -4.03 -12.92 5.29
N LYS A 279 -5.19 -13.59 5.31
CA LYS A 279 -5.78 -14.18 4.11
C LYS A 279 -6.19 -13.13 3.08
N ILE A 280 -6.80 -12.03 3.53
CA ILE A 280 -7.13 -10.89 2.67
C ILE A 280 -5.86 -10.30 2.06
N GLU A 281 -4.81 -10.11 2.84
CA GLU A 281 -3.53 -9.59 2.36
C GLU A 281 -2.94 -10.47 1.24
N ARG A 282 -2.98 -11.79 1.38
CA ARG A 282 -2.55 -12.71 0.31
C ARG A 282 -3.36 -12.54 -0.97
N PHE A 283 -4.67 -12.27 -0.85
CA PHE A 283 -5.54 -12.01 -2.00
C PHE A 283 -5.21 -10.66 -2.64
N LEU A 284 -4.85 -9.64 -1.84
CA LEU A 284 -4.42 -8.32 -2.32
C LEU A 284 -3.07 -8.35 -3.04
N ARG A 285 -2.14 -9.21 -2.60
CA ARG A 285 -0.81 -9.37 -3.21
C ARG A 285 -0.80 -10.29 -4.44
N GLY A 286 -1.85 -11.09 -4.63
CA GLY A 286 -1.99 -11.98 -5.80
C GLY A 286 -1.32 -13.36 -5.64
N ASP A 287 -0.87 -13.72 -4.44
CA ASP A 287 -0.09 -14.93 -4.17
C ASP A 287 -0.86 -16.25 -4.34
N VAL A 288 -2.19 -16.18 -4.47
CA VAL A 288 -3.06 -17.36 -4.55
C VAL A 288 -3.07 -18.00 -5.95
N ASN A 289 -2.65 -17.26 -7.00
CA ASN A 289 -2.66 -17.76 -8.38
C ASN A 289 -1.33 -18.38 -8.86
N VAL A 290 -0.21 -18.24 -8.13
CA VAL A 290 1.09 -18.76 -8.58
C VAL A 290 1.18 -20.29 -8.48
N LYS A 291 0.49 -20.92 -7.52
CA LYS A 291 0.59 -22.38 -7.31
C LYS A 291 -0.18 -23.25 -8.30
N ARG A 292 -1.04 -22.68 -9.17
CA ARG A 292 -1.74 -23.46 -10.21
C ARG A 292 -1.01 -23.52 -11.55
N GLY A 293 -0.10 -22.56 -11.83
CA GLY A 293 0.67 -22.52 -13.09
C GLY A 293 1.82 -23.52 -13.17
N GLN A 294 2.31 -24.05 -12.05
CA GLN A 294 3.41 -25.03 -12.01
C GLN A 294 2.96 -26.49 -11.85
N LEU A 295 1.67 -26.77 -11.62
CA LEU A 295 1.16 -28.14 -11.53
C LEU A 295 0.52 -28.66 -12.84
N GLN A 296 0.34 -27.80 -13.86
CA GLN A 296 -0.17 -28.20 -15.18
C GLN A 296 0.94 -28.45 -16.21
N SER A 297 2.21 -28.21 -15.88
CA SER A 297 3.35 -28.46 -16.77
C SER A 297 4.13 -29.75 -16.47
N LEU A 298 3.64 -30.61 -15.56
CA LEU A 298 4.29 -31.87 -15.19
C LEU A 298 3.42 -33.12 -15.37
N SER A 299 2.22 -33.01 -15.95
CA SER A 299 1.36 -34.17 -16.25
C SER A 299 1.39 -34.59 -17.72
N ASN A 300 2.46 -34.28 -18.45
CA ASN A 300 2.60 -34.70 -19.85
C ASN A 300 3.99 -35.26 -20.14
N GLN A 301 4.33 -36.35 -19.47
CA GLN A 301 5.22 -37.43 -19.92
C GLN A 301 5.45 -38.41 -18.77
N GLY A 302 5.08 -39.68 -18.95
CA GLY A 302 5.45 -40.75 -18.03
C GLY A 302 4.31 -41.73 -17.74
N SER A 303 4.08 -42.65 -18.68
CA SER A 303 3.49 -43.95 -18.40
C SER A 303 4.35 -44.69 -17.36
N PHE A 304 3.81 -44.95 -16.18
CA PHE A 304 4.32 -45.95 -15.24
C PHE A 304 3.13 -46.60 -14.53
N GLU A 305 3.10 -47.93 -14.57
CA GLU A 305 2.12 -48.78 -13.91
C GLU A 305 2.25 -48.65 -12.39
N ASP A 306 1.15 -48.37 -11.69
CA ASP A 306 1.08 -48.41 -10.22
C ASP A 306 0.50 -49.76 -9.74
N PRO A 307 1.26 -50.58 -9.00
CA PRO A 307 0.78 -51.83 -8.44
C PRO A 307 0.38 -51.67 -6.97
N VAL A 308 -0.76 -51.03 -6.67
CA VAL A 308 -1.38 -51.12 -5.33
C VAL A 308 -2.91 -51.09 -5.41
N MET A 309 -3.50 -52.21 -5.81
CA MET A 309 -4.86 -52.59 -5.44
C MET A 309 -4.81 -54.05 -4.97
N ALA A 310 -4.41 -54.24 -3.71
CA ALA A 310 -4.68 -55.48 -3.00
C ALA A 310 -5.49 -55.14 -1.76
N GLN A 311 -6.63 -55.82 -1.65
CA GLN A 311 -7.55 -55.86 -0.50
C GLN A 311 -8.57 -54.71 -0.44
N PHE A 312 -9.65 -54.85 -1.21
CA PHE A 312 -10.99 -55.04 -0.66
C PHE A 312 -11.86 -55.72 -1.72
N LYS A 313 -12.02 -57.04 -1.62
CA LYS A 313 -12.90 -57.84 -2.48
C LYS A 313 -14.35 -57.62 -2.08
N TRP A 314 -15.13 -57.05 -2.98
CA TRP A 314 -16.59 -57.18 -3.00
C TRP A 314 -16.95 -58.47 -3.74
N SER A 315 -17.45 -59.45 -3.00
CA SER A 315 -18.17 -60.60 -3.54
C SER A 315 -19.65 -60.24 -3.64
N SER A 316 -20.21 -60.25 -4.85
CA SER A 316 -21.32 -61.14 -5.23
C SER A 316 -21.80 -60.83 -6.64
N SER A 317 -21.85 -61.89 -7.44
CA SER A 317 -22.13 -61.96 -8.86
C SER A 317 -23.58 -61.65 -9.22
N SER A 318 -23.75 -61.16 -10.45
CA SER A 318 -25.00 -61.10 -11.20
C SER A 318 -25.63 -62.49 -11.40
N SER A 319 -26.95 -62.58 -11.25
CA SER A 319 -27.77 -63.54 -11.99
C SER A 319 -29.08 -62.86 -12.36
N SER A 320 -29.34 -62.93 -13.66
CA SER A 320 -30.54 -62.55 -14.39
C SER A 320 -31.76 -63.34 -13.95
N GLU A 321 -32.93 -62.69 -13.86
CA GLU A 321 -34.20 -63.28 -14.33
C GLU A 321 -35.34 -62.24 -14.36
N ASN A 322 -36.13 -62.33 -15.43
CA ASN A 322 -37.39 -61.64 -15.67
C ASN A 322 -38.42 -62.00 -14.58
N ASP A 323 -39.27 -61.07 -14.16
CA ASP A 323 -40.73 -61.26 -14.31
C ASP A 323 -41.55 -59.97 -14.08
N SER A 324 -42.69 -59.91 -14.76
CA SER A 324 -43.68 -58.83 -14.72
C SER A 324 -44.59 -58.93 -13.49
N PRO A 325 -45.23 -57.83 -13.02
CA PRO A 325 -46.19 -57.90 -11.92
C PRO A 325 -47.64 -58.13 -12.41
N PRO A 326 -48.45 -58.97 -11.76
CA PRO A 326 -49.89 -58.97 -11.97
C PRO A 326 -50.60 -58.01 -11.01
N LYS A 327 -51.62 -57.34 -11.57
CA LYS A 327 -52.68 -56.62 -10.86
C LYS A 327 -53.51 -57.62 -10.03
N ASN A 328 -53.93 -57.23 -8.83
CA ASN A 328 -55.35 -57.23 -8.45
C ASN A 328 -55.62 -56.56 -7.09
N SER A 329 -56.63 -55.71 -7.12
CA SER A 329 -57.36 -55.05 -6.03
C SER A 329 -58.29 -56.03 -5.30
N PRO A 330 -58.65 -55.78 -4.03
CA PRO A 330 -59.72 -56.51 -3.37
C PRO A 330 -61.06 -55.74 -3.36
N SER A 331 -62.12 -56.53 -3.54
CA SER A 331 -63.52 -56.37 -3.10
C SER A 331 -64.42 -55.36 -3.79
#